data_AF-A0A512M960-F1
#
_entry.id   AF-A0A512M960-F1
#
_cell.length_a   1.000
_cell.length_b   1.000
_cell.length_c   1.000
_cell.angle_alpha   90.00
_cell.angle_beta   90.00
_cell.angle_gamma   90.00
#
_symmetry.space_group_name_H-M   'P 1'
#
loop_
_entity.id
_entity.type
_entity.pdbx_description
1 polymer ?
#
loop_
_entity_poly.entity_id
_entity_poly.type
_entity_poly.pdbx_seq_one_letter_code
_entity_poly.pdbx_strand_id
1 'polypeptide(L)'
;MDYSSGVAYKLGDDGKIKEIWRTKGWYSFEGFISDDGRYLACFGPWGRDQKNHTDVGITFYKEGRLLKQYQVRELIRRPELIEDSVSHYSWRPVIQTKPNGFDGEVFHLVTIDQTVYTFDVHSGAIIGQTQDEKAKSQLRLHAEENEEARKRGDLLFQESSFKEDFERHFEISGIRTMNGAINDCSVTGALWSAHLKPKQVMAHDADVQMVLPIIDGKRIAVTLKAEQIVDALKAAFAHPFVVSEILTYGEGSLYLEILGDRLHWNVPQMVDYVTRTTGIEPKGDLLAHWAGLHLHTPATRPGKAVSGDQEDNIRSVCFYLNTRSGEVILEDTTKWPYEPQLIPAGGKADANGK
;
A
#
# COMPACT_ATOMS: atom_id res chain seq x y z
N MET A 1 -0.68 30.73 -14.89
CA MET A 1 -2.01 30.54 -14.27
C MET A 1 -2.23 31.70 -13.32
N ASP A 2 -3.04 32.70 -13.71
CA ASP A 2 -3.23 33.95 -12.95
C ASP A 2 -4.52 33.97 -12.10
N TYR A 3 -5.16 32.81 -11.88
CA TYR A 3 -6.54 32.77 -11.40
C TYR A 3 -6.72 32.66 -9.89
N SER A 4 -5.66 32.52 -9.11
CA SER A 4 -5.78 32.38 -7.66
C SER A 4 -5.58 33.71 -6.95
N SER A 5 -6.50 34.02 -6.04
CA SER A 5 -6.49 35.23 -5.22
C SER A 5 -6.90 34.90 -3.79
N GLY A 6 -6.47 35.73 -2.84
CA GLY A 6 -6.83 35.63 -1.44
C GLY A 6 -7.27 37.00 -0.91
N VAL A 7 -8.21 36.99 0.03
CA VAL A 7 -8.74 38.19 0.68
C VAL A 7 -8.81 37.94 2.17
N ALA A 8 -8.27 38.86 2.95
CA ALA A 8 -8.46 38.86 4.40
C ALA A 8 -9.57 39.84 4.77
N TYR A 9 -10.45 39.39 5.67
CA TYR A 9 -11.51 40.20 6.22
C TYR A 9 -11.40 40.27 7.75
N LYS A 10 -11.80 41.41 8.31
CA LYS A 10 -12.05 41.59 9.74
C LYS A 10 -13.54 41.51 9.99
N LEU A 11 -13.97 40.67 10.93
CA LEU A 11 -15.33 40.70 11.47
C LEU A 11 -15.37 41.69 12.64
N GLY A 12 -16.17 42.74 12.52
CA GLY A 12 -16.40 43.69 13.60
C GLY A 12 -17.39 43.18 14.64
N ASP A 13 -17.39 43.81 15.82
CA ASP A 13 -18.33 43.48 16.92
C ASP A 13 -19.80 43.70 16.53
N ASP A 14 -20.05 44.53 15.52
CA ASP A 14 -21.37 44.77 14.93
C ASP A 14 -21.77 43.71 13.88
N GLY A 15 -20.97 42.66 13.71
CA GLY A 15 -21.17 41.60 12.74
C GLY A 15 -20.80 41.99 11.31
N LYS A 16 -20.29 43.19 11.05
CA LYS A 16 -19.90 43.61 9.69
C LYS A 16 -18.53 43.09 9.30
N ILE A 17 -18.44 42.64 8.06
CA ILE A 17 -17.20 42.16 7.45
C ILE A 17 -16.53 43.32 6.71
N LYS A 18 -15.27 43.59 7.02
CA LYS A 18 -14.44 44.61 6.36
C LYS A 18 -13.22 43.97 5.73
N GLU A 19 -13.03 44.16 4.42
CA GLU A 19 -11.80 43.76 3.74
C GLU A 19 -10.60 44.52 4.33
N ILE A 20 -9.56 43.79 4.71
CA ILE A 20 -8.30 44.35 5.22
C ILE A 20 -7.32 44.49 4.07
N TRP A 21 -7.16 43.42 3.27
CA TRP A 21 -6.28 43.39 2.10
C TRP A 21 -6.67 42.25 1.15
N ARG A 22 -6.10 42.32 -0.05
CA ARG A 22 -6.25 41.33 -1.12
C ARG A 22 -4.91 41.08 -1.80
N THR A 23 -4.69 39.84 -2.21
CA THR A 23 -3.50 39.42 -2.97
C THR A 23 -3.88 38.45 -4.09
N LYS A 24 -3.01 38.31 -5.10
CA LYS A 24 -3.24 37.51 -6.31
C LYS A 24 -1.96 36.80 -6.77
N GLY A 25 -2.10 35.80 -7.64
CA GLY A 25 -0.97 35.14 -8.29
C GLY A 25 -0.25 34.12 -7.41
N TRP A 26 -0.94 33.53 -6.44
CA TRP A 26 -0.40 32.49 -5.56
C TRP A 26 -1.43 31.41 -5.33
N TYR A 27 -0.99 30.15 -5.19
CA TYR A 27 -1.86 29.01 -4.90
C TYR A 27 -1.29 28.26 -3.71
N SER A 28 -2.15 27.97 -2.74
CA SER A 28 -1.79 27.22 -1.55
C SER A 28 -2.99 26.43 -1.06
N PHE A 29 -2.69 25.28 -0.46
CA PHE A 29 -3.67 24.48 0.27
C PHE A 29 -3.71 24.82 1.76
N GLU A 30 -2.72 25.55 2.28
CA GLU A 30 -2.55 25.78 3.71
C GLU A 30 -1.80 27.08 3.98
N GLY A 31 -2.30 27.88 4.92
CA GLY A 31 -1.63 29.09 5.37
C GLY A 31 -2.10 29.53 6.74
N PHE A 32 -1.31 30.40 7.34
CA PHE A 32 -1.56 31.00 8.64
C PHE A 32 -1.71 32.51 8.47
N ILE A 33 -2.62 33.10 9.23
CA ILE A 33 -2.79 34.55 9.34
C ILE A 33 -2.46 34.97 10.78
N SER A 34 -1.78 36.10 10.95
CA SER A 34 -1.51 36.65 12.29
C SER A 34 -2.79 37.14 12.96
N ASP A 35 -2.78 37.25 14.29
CA ASP A 35 -3.96 37.67 15.08
C ASP A 35 -4.48 39.07 14.68
N ASP A 36 -3.58 39.97 14.28
CA ASP A 36 -3.94 41.30 13.79
C ASP A 36 -4.41 41.33 12.32
N GLY A 37 -4.37 40.17 11.66
CA GLY A 37 -4.74 39.99 10.26
C GLY A 37 -3.77 40.60 9.26
N ARG A 38 -2.63 41.15 9.68
CA ARG A 38 -1.72 41.91 8.81
C ARG A 38 -0.70 41.02 8.09
N TYR A 39 -0.33 39.89 8.68
CA TYR A 39 0.67 38.98 8.14
C TYR A 39 0.03 37.68 7.71
N LEU A 40 0.54 37.13 6.62
CA LEU A 40 0.12 35.85 6.07
C LEU A 40 1.37 35.03 5.72
N ALA A 41 1.45 33.81 6.22
CA ALA A 41 2.44 32.83 5.83
C ALA A 41 1.73 31.68 5.09
N CYS A 42 2.09 31.45 3.83
CA CYS A 42 1.47 30.43 2.98
C CYS A 42 2.48 29.39 2.56
N PHE A 43 2.11 28.12 2.68
CA PHE A 43 2.86 27.07 2.04
C PHE A 43 2.72 27.17 0.52
N GLY A 44 3.75 26.75 -0.21
CA GLY A 44 3.64 26.63 -1.65
C GLY A 44 2.68 25.52 -2.08
N PRO A 45 2.52 25.34 -3.40
CA PRO A 45 1.74 24.23 -3.95
C PRO A 45 2.42 22.89 -3.63
N TRP A 46 1.79 21.80 -4.08
CA TRP A 46 2.42 20.47 -3.98
C TRP A 46 3.74 20.48 -4.75
N GLY A 47 4.80 19.95 -4.13
CA GLY A 47 6.12 19.84 -4.75
C GLY A 47 6.08 18.90 -5.95
N ARG A 48 6.62 19.33 -7.09
CA ARG A 48 6.59 18.61 -8.37
C ARG A 48 7.96 18.49 -9.02
N ASP A 49 8.86 19.43 -8.80
CA ASP A 49 10.25 19.33 -9.21
C ASP A 49 11.02 18.43 -8.25
N GLN A 50 10.74 17.12 -8.31
CA GLN A 50 11.38 16.08 -7.49
C GLN A 50 12.91 16.04 -7.67
N LYS A 51 13.41 16.56 -8.80
CA LYS A 51 14.85 16.53 -9.09
C LYS A 51 15.62 17.62 -8.35
N ASN A 52 15.13 18.86 -8.37
CA ASN A 52 15.88 20.00 -7.83
C ASN A 52 15.18 20.70 -6.66
N HIS A 53 13.95 20.29 -6.33
CA HIS A 53 13.13 20.85 -5.24
C HIS A 53 13.03 22.39 -5.33
N THR A 54 12.88 22.92 -6.54
CA THR A 54 12.79 24.37 -6.80
C THR A 54 11.40 24.94 -6.56
N ASP A 55 10.42 24.10 -6.25
CA ASP A 55 9.09 24.58 -5.89
C ASP A 55 9.13 25.45 -4.63
N VAL A 56 8.17 26.37 -4.56
CA VAL A 56 8.00 27.24 -3.40
C VAL A 56 7.66 26.39 -2.18
N GLY A 57 8.41 26.55 -1.09
CA GLY A 57 8.12 25.93 0.20
C GLY A 57 7.20 26.82 1.04
N ILE A 58 7.61 28.07 1.30
CA ILE A 58 6.83 29.02 2.09
C ILE A 58 6.97 30.45 1.54
N THR A 59 5.89 31.22 1.65
CA THR A 59 5.83 32.64 1.23
C THR A 59 5.23 33.49 2.34
N PHE A 60 5.84 34.65 2.61
CA PHE A 60 5.40 35.62 3.61
C PHE A 60 4.82 36.85 2.94
N TYR A 61 3.71 37.35 3.45
CA TYR A 61 3.05 38.57 3.01
C TYR A 61 2.76 39.50 4.20
N LYS A 62 2.75 40.80 3.91
CA LYS A 62 2.25 41.86 4.80
C LYS A 62 1.22 42.68 4.05
N GLU A 63 0.00 42.73 4.57
CA GLU A 63 -1.11 43.49 4.02
C GLU A 63 -1.33 43.16 2.52
N GLY A 64 -1.26 41.86 2.19
CA GLY A 64 -1.39 41.34 0.84
C GLY A 64 -0.16 41.51 -0.07
N ARG A 65 0.91 42.17 0.40
CA ARG A 65 2.15 42.38 -0.38
C ARG A 65 3.20 41.34 -0.02
N LEU A 66 3.84 40.76 -1.03
CA LEU A 66 4.93 39.79 -0.86
C LEU A 66 6.11 40.42 -0.10
N LEU A 67 6.53 39.77 0.99
CA LEU A 67 7.75 40.10 1.72
C LEU A 67 8.93 39.25 1.25
N LYS A 68 8.76 37.92 1.34
CA LYS A 68 9.82 36.94 1.07
C LYS A 68 9.23 35.61 0.64
N GLN A 69 9.98 34.86 -0.15
CA GLN A 69 9.64 33.50 -0.58
C GLN A 69 10.88 32.63 -0.45
N TYR A 70 10.67 31.37 -0.06
CA TYR A 70 11.70 30.33 0.01
C TYR A 70 11.26 29.13 -0.82
N GLN A 71 12.19 28.59 -1.60
CA GLN A 71 12.07 27.29 -2.25
C GLN A 71 12.34 26.17 -1.27
N VAL A 72 11.83 24.97 -1.52
CA VAL A 72 12.05 23.81 -0.64
C VAL A 72 13.54 23.52 -0.47
N ARG A 73 14.33 23.55 -1.55
CA ARG A 73 15.80 23.35 -1.48
C ARG A 73 16.54 24.36 -0.59
N GLU A 74 15.96 25.52 -0.29
CA GLU A 74 16.55 26.52 0.62
C GLU A 74 16.24 26.20 2.10
N LEU A 75 15.19 25.41 2.34
CA LEU A 75 14.68 25.04 3.66
C LEU A 75 15.10 23.62 4.07
N ILE A 76 15.50 22.76 3.14
CA ILE A 76 15.89 21.39 3.42
C ILE A 76 17.41 21.27 3.48
N ARG A 77 17.94 20.82 4.62
CA ARG A 77 19.36 20.54 4.87
C ARG A 77 19.75 19.14 4.44
N ARG A 78 18.80 18.21 4.53
CA ARG A 78 18.98 16.78 4.20
C ARG A 78 18.01 16.36 3.10
N PRO A 79 18.32 16.67 1.82
CA PRO A 79 17.41 16.39 0.70
C PRO A 79 17.13 14.90 0.52
N GLU A 80 18.01 14.02 1.00
CA GLU A 80 17.80 12.57 0.97
C GLU A 80 16.65 12.08 1.88
N LEU A 81 16.12 12.94 2.75
CA LEU A 81 14.96 12.66 3.59
C LEU A 81 13.63 13.11 2.98
N ILE A 82 13.65 13.75 1.79
CA ILE A 82 12.43 14.09 1.08
C ILE A 82 11.77 12.80 0.57
N GLU A 83 10.45 12.75 0.71
CA GLU A 83 9.67 11.57 0.34
C GLU A 83 9.00 11.78 -1.01
N ASP A 84 9.46 11.05 -2.01
CA ASP A 84 8.85 11.03 -3.34
C ASP A 84 7.63 10.11 -3.40
N SER A 85 6.65 10.54 -4.19
CA SER A 85 5.53 9.76 -4.68
C SER A 85 5.57 9.73 -6.21
N VAL A 86 4.61 9.04 -6.84
CA VAL A 86 4.53 8.92 -8.30
C VAL A 86 4.47 10.27 -9.02
N SER A 87 3.95 11.33 -8.38
CA SER A 87 3.75 12.63 -9.04
C SER A 87 4.13 13.85 -8.22
N HIS A 88 4.55 13.66 -6.96
CA HIS A 88 4.80 14.75 -6.02
C HIS A 88 5.84 14.33 -4.98
N TYR A 89 6.32 15.28 -4.18
CA TYR A 89 7.15 14.99 -3.01
C TYR A 89 6.63 15.69 -1.75
N SER A 90 6.97 15.13 -0.58
CA SER A 90 6.72 15.74 0.73
C SER A 90 8.04 16.11 1.42
N TRP A 91 8.08 17.33 1.97
CA TRP A 91 9.23 17.89 2.68
C TRP A 91 8.87 18.39 4.08
N ARG A 92 7.62 18.16 4.50
CA ARG A 92 7.11 18.49 5.85
C ARG A 92 6.93 17.19 6.64
N PRO A 93 7.15 17.21 7.96
CA PRO A 93 6.87 16.06 8.79
C PRO A 93 5.35 15.90 8.99
N VAL A 94 4.91 14.68 9.30
CA VAL A 94 3.52 14.36 9.65
C VAL A 94 3.27 14.37 11.15
N ILE A 95 4.33 14.22 11.95
CA ILE A 95 4.33 14.38 13.41
C ILE A 95 5.42 15.39 13.75
N GLN A 96 5.15 16.31 14.67
CA GLN A 96 6.11 17.29 15.21
C GLN A 96 5.68 17.72 16.61
N THR A 97 6.61 18.24 17.41
CA THR A 97 6.30 18.82 18.73
C THR A 97 6.30 20.34 18.77
N LYS A 98 7.00 20.98 17.83
CA LYS A 98 6.91 22.43 17.63
C LYS A 98 5.84 22.70 16.57
N PRO A 99 4.81 23.52 16.84
CA PRO A 99 3.77 23.81 15.85
C PRO A 99 4.33 24.69 14.73
N ASN A 100 3.82 24.49 13.52
CA ASN A 100 3.96 25.49 12.45
C ASN A 100 2.95 26.62 12.73
N GLY A 101 3.35 27.88 12.57
CA GLY A 101 2.44 29.00 12.81
C GLY A 101 3.10 30.23 13.41
N PHE A 102 2.27 31.24 13.66
CA PHE A 102 2.67 32.47 14.32
C PHE A 102 2.78 32.29 15.84
N ASP A 103 3.81 32.89 16.43
CA ASP A 103 3.98 33.10 17.87
C ASP A 103 4.46 34.54 18.08
N GLY A 104 3.52 35.45 18.32
CA GLY A 104 3.81 36.89 18.40
C GLY A 104 4.42 37.44 17.10
N GLU A 105 5.65 37.94 17.18
CA GLU A 105 6.39 38.56 16.06
C GLU A 105 7.23 37.58 15.26
N VAL A 106 7.09 36.26 15.52
CA VAL A 106 7.81 35.23 14.78
C VAL A 106 6.87 34.21 14.16
N PHE A 107 7.38 33.50 13.15
CA PHE A 107 6.74 32.33 12.57
C PHE A 107 7.66 31.11 12.70
N HIS A 108 7.10 29.97 13.08
CA HIS A 108 7.82 28.71 13.18
C HIS A 108 7.47 27.76 12.03
N LEU A 109 8.49 27.09 11.49
CA LEU A 109 8.35 26.05 10.48
C LEU A 109 9.23 24.86 10.84
N VAL A 110 8.64 23.66 10.85
CA VAL A 110 9.36 22.39 10.98
C VAL A 110 9.41 21.69 9.62
N THR A 111 10.59 21.21 9.24
CA THR A 111 10.84 20.46 8.01
C THR A 111 11.02 18.96 8.28
N ILE A 112 10.91 18.14 7.23
CA ILE A 112 11.01 16.67 7.32
C ILE A 112 12.35 16.18 7.88
N ASP A 113 13.40 17.00 7.72
CA ASP A 113 14.74 16.74 8.26
C ASP A 113 14.94 17.23 9.69
N GLN A 114 13.83 17.47 10.41
CA GLN A 114 13.79 17.91 11.80
C GLN A 114 14.28 19.33 12.05
N THR A 115 14.63 20.08 11.00
CA THR A 115 15.03 21.49 11.15
C THR A 115 13.83 22.35 11.51
N VAL A 116 14.03 23.24 12.48
CA VAL A 116 13.03 24.21 12.90
C VAL A 116 13.55 25.59 12.57
N TYR A 117 12.86 26.28 11.68
CA TYR A 117 13.14 27.67 11.33
C TYR A 117 12.27 28.61 12.16
N THR A 118 12.89 29.68 12.66
CA THR A 118 12.19 30.84 13.19
C THR A 118 12.36 31.98 12.20
N PHE A 119 11.26 32.53 11.71
CA PHE A 119 11.23 33.66 10.79
C PHE A 119 10.77 34.91 11.52
N ASP A 120 11.40 36.05 11.22
CA ASP A 120 10.86 37.37 11.55
C ASP A 120 9.66 37.67 10.64
N VAL A 121 8.49 37.94 11.21
CA VAL A 121 7.27 38.14 10.40
C VAL A 121 7.26 39.43 9.60
N HIS A 122 8.07 40.42 10.01
CA HIS A 122 8.12 41.73 9.37
C HIS A 122 8.88 41.72 8.04
N SER A 123 9.90 40.87 7.93
CA SER A 123 10.76 40.72 6.76
C SER A 123 10.59 39.37 6.05
N GLY A 124 10.06 38.37 6.76
CA GLY A 124 10.08 36.97 6.34
C GLY A 124 11.48 36.35 6.40
N ALA A 125 12.48 37.00 7.01
CA ALA A 125 13.84 36.46 7.08
C ALA A 125 13.96 35.37 8.15
N ILE A 126 14.78 34.35 7.89
CA ILE A 126 15.18 33.36 8.90
C ILE A 126 16.08 34.06 9.94
N ILE A 127 15.66 34.07 11.20
CA ILE A 127 16.38 34.66 12.33
C ILE A 127 16.87 33.63 13.35
N GLY A 128 16.40 32.38 13.23
CA GLY A 128 16.81 31.30 14.11
C GLY A 128 16.66 29.93 13.46
N GLN A 129 17.49 28.99 13.90
CA GLN A 129 17.43 27.59 13.50
C GLN A 129 17.63 26.70 14.73
N THR A 130 16.73 25.77 14.96
CA THR A 130 16.86 24.72 15.99
C THR A 130 16.47 23.36 15.41
N GLN A 131 16.26 22.35 16.26
CA GLN A 131 15.82 21.02 15.86
C GLN A 131 14.53 20.63 16.61
N ASP A 132 13.73 19.78 15.99
CA ASP A 132 12.62 19.03 16.59
C ASP A 132 12.89 17.54 16.39
N GLU A 133 13.61 16.93 17.32
CA GLU A 133 14.05 15.53 17.23
C GLU A 133 12.88 14.53 17.13
N LYS A 134 11.68 14.97 17.53
CA LYS A 134 10.44 14.19 17.47
C LYS A 134 9.69 14.38 16.15
N ALA A 135 10.15 15.27 15.28
CA ALA A 135 9.58 15.39 13.94
C ALA A 135 9.82 14.11 13.14
N LYS A 136 8.75 13.57 12.55
CA LYS A 136 8.78 12.33 11.77
C LYS A 136 8.08 12.52 10.44
N SER A 137 8.68 11.93 9.43
CA SER A 137 8.12 11.79 8.09
C SER A 137 7.14 10.61 8.01
N GLN A 138 6.37 10.49 6.92
CA GLN A 138 5.41 9.40 6.77
C GLN A 138 6.13 8.05 6.63
N LEU A 139 7.21 8.00 5.85
CA LEU A 139 8.04 6.80 5.66
C LEU A 139 8.66 6.34 6.98
N ARG A 140 9.18 7.26 7.79
CA ARG A 140 9.73 6.92 9.11
C ARG A 140 8.64 6.38 10.03
N LEU A 141 7.48 7.02 10.07
CA LEU A 141 6.35 6.55 10.86
C LEU A 141 5.92 5.14 10.43
N HIS A 142 5.72 4.92 9.13
CA HIS A 142 5.41 3.60 8.57
C HIS A 142 6.50 2.56 8.87
N ALA A 143 7.78 2.91 8.79
CA ALA A 143 8.86 1.99 9.10
C ALA A 143 8.86 1.56 10.58
N GLU A 144 8.64 2.51 11.49
CA GLU A 144 8.49 2.23 12.92
C GLU A 144 7.26 1.37 13.21
N GLU A 145 6.10 1.71 12.62
CA GLU A 145 4.86 0.92 12.72
C GLU A 145 5.02 -0.50 12.16
N ASN A 146 5.69 -0.65 11.01
CA ASN A 146 5.99 -1.94 10.40
C ASN A 146 6.93 -2.78 11.26
N GLU A 147 7.96 -2.16 11.85
CA GLU A 147 8.89 -2.88 12.73
C GLU A 147 8.21 -3.33 14.03
N GLU A 148 7.35 -2.50 14.62
CA GLU A 148 6.53 -2.89 15.77
C GLU A 148 5.54 -4.01 15.40
N ALA A 149 4.90 -3.91 14.23
CA ALA A 149 4.01 -4.92 13.70
C ALA A 149 4.73 -6.26 13.46
N ARG A 150 5.96 -6.22 12.96
CA ARG A 150 6.83 -7.38 12.78
C ARG A 150 7.15 -8.03 14.12
N LYS A 151 7.63 -7.26 15.11
CA LYS A 151 7.91 -7.77 16.47
C LYS A 151 6.70 -8.43 17.12
N ARG A 152 5.52 -7.80 17.02
CA ARG A 152 4.26 -8.39 17.54
C ARG A 152 3.89 -9.68 16.80
N GLY A 153 4.03 -9.69 15.48
CA GLY A 153 3.73 -10.87 14.66
C GLY A 153 4.67 -12.03 14.96
N ASP A 154 5.96 -11.74 15.13
CA ASP A 154 6.98 -12.71 15.51
C ASP A 154 6.66 -13.32 16.87
N LEU A 155 6.35 -12.49 17.89
CA LEU A 155 5.99 -12.98 19.22
C LEU A 155 4.79 -13.94 19.16
N LEU A 156 3.71 -13.55 18.48
CA LEU A 156 2.53 -14.38 18.31
C LEU A 156 2.84 -15.70 17.59
N PHE A 157 3.72 -15.67 16.60
CA PHE A 157 4.13 -16.87 15.87
C PHE A 157 5.00 -17.78 16.75
N GLN A 158 5.93 -17.22 17.53
CA GLN A 158 6.77 -17.99 18.46
C GLN A 158 5.96 -18.73 19.52
N GLU A 159 4.86 -18.14 19.98
CA GLU A 159 3.95 -18.73 20.98
C GLU A 159 2.88 -19.66 20.36
N SER A 160 2.83 -19.77 19.04
CA SER A 160 1.78 -20.51 18.35
C SER A 160 2.02 -22.02 18.37
N SER A 161 0.94 -22.79 18.57
CA SER A 161 1.02 -24.27 18.61
C SER A 161 1.30 -24.92 17.27
N PHE A 162 1.15 -24.20 16.15
CA PHE A 162 1.38 -24.70 14.80
C PHE A 162 2.79 -24.40 14.27
N LYS A 163 3.57 -23.57 14.99
CA LYS A 163 4.89 -23.13 14.57
C LYS A 163 5.78 -24.28 14.10
N GLU A 164 5.96 -25.29 14.95
CA GLU A 164 6.89 -26.40 14.66
C GLU A 164 6.48 -27.21 13.43
N ASP A 165 5.17 -27.40 13.22
CA ASP A 165 4.65 -28.08 12.03
C ASP A 165 4.90 -27.26 10.77
N PHE A 166 4.62 -25.95 10.81
CA PHE A 166 4.82 -25.07 9.67
C PHE A 166 6.30 -24.88 9.35
N GLU A 167 7.18 -24.67 10.34
CA GLU A 167 8.62 -24.56 10.13
C GLU A 167 9.25 -25.85 9.61
N ARG A 168 8.63 -27.02 9.83
CA ARG A 168 9.09 -28.28 9.22
C ARG A 168 8.89 -28.27 7.71
N HIS A 169 7.83 -27.63 7.22
CA HIS A 169 7.42 -27.66 5.81
C HIS A 169 7.83 -26.40 5.04
N PHE A 170 8.01 -25.27 5.74
CA PHE A 170 8.22 -23.96 5.12
C PHE A 170 9.37 -23.18 5.77
N GLU A 171 10.03 -22.36 4.95
CA GLU A 171 10.77 -21.19 5.40
C GLU A 171 9.77 -20.03 5.53
N ILE A 172 9.72 -19.41 6.70
CA ILE A 172 8.68 -18.42 7.03
C ILE A 172 9.35 -17.06 7.15
N SER A 173 8.80 -16.07 6.45
CA SER A 173 9.34 -14.71 6.39
C SER A 173 8.23 -13.68 6.31
N GLY A 174 8.61 -12.38 6.36
CA GLY A 174 7.65 -11.28 6.24
C GLY A 174 6.56 -11.26 7.33
N ILE A 175 6.83 -11.87 8.48
CA ILE A 175 5.86 -11.98 9.58
C ILE A 175 5.48 -10.58 10.07
N ARG A 176 4.18 -10.28 10.18
CA ARG A 176 3.68 -9.03 10.75
C ARG A 176 2.24 -9.11 11.22
N THR A 177 1.86 -8.26 12.18
CA THR A 177 0.45 -7.96 12.46
C THR A 177 -0.06 -6.82 11.58
N MET A 178 -1.32 -6.85 11.17
CA MET A 178 -1.97 -5.73 10.48
C MET A 178 -3.39 -5.51 11.02
N ASN A 179 -3.90 -4.30 10.85
CA ASN A 179 -5.27 -3.94 11.19
C ASN A 179 -6.09 -3.80 9.91
N GLY A 180 -7.28 -4.39 9.87
CA GLY A 180 -8.31 -4.05 8.87
C GLY A 180 -8.48 -5.04 7.73
N ALA A 181 -9.15 -4.55 6.69
CA ALA A 181 -9.50 -5.32 5.49
C ALA A 181 -8.31 -5.41 4.53
N ILE A 182 -8.21 -6.54 3.85
CA ILE A 182 -7.33 -6.70 2.69
C ILE A 182 -8.19 -6.37 1.47
N ASN A 183 -7.58 -5.85 0.40
CA ASN A 183 -8.29 -5.56 -0.85
C ASN A 183 -9.16 -6.76 -1.25
N ASP A 184 -10.43 -6.50 -1.58
CA ASP A 184 -11.43 -7.49 -1.97
C ASP A 184 -11.78 -8.57 -0.92
N CYS A 185 -11.27 -8.47 0.32
CA CYS A 185 -11.70 -9.30 1.43
C CYS A 185 -11.84 -8.53 2.74
N SER A 186 -13.09 -8.37 3.18
CA SER A 186 -13.40 -7.76 4.48
C SER A 186 -13.26 -8.79 5.60
N VAL A 187 -12.04 -8.96 6.12
CA VAL A 187 -11.87 -9.54 7.46
C VAL A 187 -11.85 -8.42 8.47
N THR A 188 -12.73 -8.51 9.47
CA THR A 188 -12.77 -7.53 10.56
C THR A 188 -11.81 -7.93 11.66
N GLY A 189 -11.01 -6.99 12.14
CA GLY A 189 -10.16 -7.16 13.32
C GLY A 189 -8.67 -7.16 13.01
N ALA A 190 -7.90 -7.69 13.96
CA ALA A 190 -6.45 -7.80 13.84
C ALA A 190 -6.10 -9.09 13.07
N LEU A 191 -5.13 -8.98 12.17
CA LEU A 191 -4.65 -10.08 11.33
C LEU A 191 -3.16 -10.29 11.55
N TRP A 192 -2.73 -11.53 11.37
CA TRP A 192 -1.34 -11.95 11.27
C TRP A 192 -1.07 -12.33 9.81
N SER A 193 0.09 -11.96 9.27
CA SER A 193 0.46 -12.35 7.91
C SER A 193 1.91 -12.78 7.84
N ALA A 194 2.20 -13.72 6.94
CA ALA A 194 3.55 -14.18 6.61
C ALA A 194 3.62 -14.73 5.17
N HIS A 195 4.84 -14.77 4.65
CA HIS A 195 5.20 -15.51 3.44
C HIS A 195 5.77 -16.87 3.82
N LEU A 196 5.33 -17.92 3.13
CA LEU A 196 5.78 -19.30 3.34
C LEU A 196 6.40 -19.81 2.04
N LYS A 197 7.69 -20.15 2.09
CA LYS A 197 8.39 -20.81 0.99
C LYS A 197 8.53 -22.30 1.29
N PRO A 198 8.02 -23.22 0.44
CA PRO A 198 8.13 -24.64 0.73
C PRO A 198 9.60 -25.11 0.80
N LYS A 199 9.93 -25.89 1.83
CA LYS A 199 11.27 -26.50 1.99
C LYS A 199 11.48 -27.73 1.12
N GLN A 200 10.41 -28.48 0.86
CA GLN A 200 10.48 -29.59 -0.07
C GLN A 200 10.68 -29.07 -1.49
N VAL A 201 11.44 -29.81 -2.30
CA VAL A 201 11.63 -29.49 -3.71
C VAL A 201 10.30 -29.63 -4.44
N MET A 202 9.87 -28.55 -5.07
CA MET A 202 8.68 -28.48 -5.92
C MET A 202 9.08 -28.62 -7.40
N ALA A 203 8.11 -28.88 -8.28
CA ALA A 203 8.36 -28.94 -9.71
C ALA A 203 8.85 -27.60 -10.27
N HIS A 204 8.33 -26.49 -9.72
CA HIS A 204 8.74 -25.12 -9.99
C HIS A 204 8.69 -24.29 -8.70
N ASP A 205 9.16 -23.04 -8.76
CA ASP A 205 9.12 -22.13 -7.62
C ASP A 205 7.68 -21.91 -7.14
N ALA A 206 7.51 -21.89 -5.82
CA ALA A 206 6.22 -21.63 -5.19
C ALA A 206 6.41 -20.74 -3.97
N ASP A 207 5.48 -19.81 -3.78
CA ASP A 207 5.35 -18.97 -2.59
C ASP A 207 3.89 -18.99 -2.12
N VAL A 208 3.69 -18.70 -0.84
CA VAL A 208 2.37 -18.68 -0.23
C VAL A 208 2.27 -17.45 0.63
N GLN A 209 1.29 -16.59 0.38
CA GLN A 209 0.94 -15.54 1.32
C GLN A 209 -0.21 -15.99 2.21
N MET A 210 0.09 -16.07 3.49
CA MET A 210 -0.86 -16.48 4.52
C MET A 210 -1.30 -15.27 5.33
N VAL A 211 -2.60 -15.16 5.55
CA VAL A 211 -3.22 -14.15 6.40
C VAL A 211 -4.21 -14.83 7.32
N LEU A 212 -4.05 -14.65 8.62
CA LEU A 212 -4.80 -15.35 9.65
C LEU A 212 -5.40 -14.37 10.65
N PRO A 213 -6.63 -14.60 11.13
CA PRO A 213 -7.21 -13.77 12.17
C PRO A 213 -6.48 -13.95 13.50
N ILE A 214 -6.30 -12.86 14.22
CA ILE A 214 -5.82 -12.86 15.60
C ILE A 214 -7.03 -12.80 16.53
N ILE A 215 -7.21 -13.82 17.36
CA ILE A 215 -8.32 -13.91 18.31
C ILE A 215 -7.87 -13.39 19.67
N ASP A 216 -8.70 -12.53 20.27
CA ASP A 216 -8.49 -11.89 21.58
C ASP A 216 -7.15 -11.14 21.71
N GLY A 217 -6.54 -10.76 20.58
CA GLY A 217 -5.23 -10.12 20.54
C GLY A 217 -4.05 -11.00 20.96
N LYS A 218 -4.26 -12.31 21.13
CA LYS A 218 -3.27 -13.21 21.79
C LYS A 218 -2.92 -14.45 20.99
N ARG A 219 -3.80 -14.93 20.11
CA ARG A 219 -3.58 -16.19 19.40
C ARG A 219 -3.91 -16.04 17.93
N ILE A 220 -3.06 -16.60 17.09
CA ILE A 220 -3.32 -16.74 15.66
C ILE A 220 -4.30 -17.91 15.50
N ALA A 221 -5.44 -17.68 14.85
CA ALA A 221 -6.37 -18.75 14.54
C ALA A 221 -6.00 -19.41 13.21
N VAL A 222 -5.56 -20.66 13.31
CA VAL A 222 -5.30 -21.53 12.17
C VAL A 222 -5.93 -22.89 12.40
N THR A 223 -6.54 -23.44 11.37
CA THR A 223 -7.06 -24.81 11.35
C THR A 223 -6.44 -25.64 10.21
N LEU A 224 -5.86 -24.97 9.21
CA LEU A 224 -5.11 -25.59 8.13
C LEU A 224 -3.83 -26.22 8.67
N LYS A 225 -3.55 -27.44 8.22
CA LYS A 225 -2.27 -28.12 8.44
C LYS A 225 -1.28 -27.73 7.34
N ALA A 226 0.01 -27.70 7.67
CA ALA A 226 1.07 -27.41 6.70
C ALA A 226 1.04 -28.36 5.49
N GLU A 227 0.73 -29.63 5.72
CA GLU A 227 0.60 -30.67 4.70
C GLU A 227 -0.52 -30.35 3.68
N GLN A 228 -1.65 -29.79 4.11
CA GLN A 228 -2.75 -29.44 3.20
C GLN A 228 -2.34 -28.35 2.20
N ILE A 229 -1.50 -27.41 2.62
CA ILE A 229 -0.95 -26.34 1.78
C ILE A 229 0.03 -26.96 0.76
N VAL A 230 0.92 -27.83 1.25
CA VAL A 230 1.87 -28.58 0.43
C VAL A 230 1.15 -29.41 -0.64
N ASP A 231 0.09 -30.12 -0.26
CA ASP A 231 -0.66 -30.99 -1.16
C ASP A 231 -1.42 -30.19 -2.21
N ALA A 232 -1.97 -29.02 -1.85
CA ALA A 232 -2.58 -28.12 -2.81
C ALA A 232 -1.58 -27.63 -3.88
N LEU A 233 -0.36 -27.25 -3.47
CA LEU A 233 0.70 -26.85 -4.41
C LEU A 233 1.12 -28.01 -5.32
N LYS A 234 1.27 -29.23 -4.77
CA LYS A 234 1.58 -30.43 -5.56
C LYS A 234 0.48 -30.75 -6.56
N ALA A 235 -0.78 -30.69 -6.13
CA ALA A 235 -1.94 -30.91 -7.00
C ALA A 235 -1.99 -29.88 -8.13
N ALA A 236 -1.69 -28.61 -7.84
CA ALA A 236 -1.63 -27.56 -8.86
C ALA A 236 -0.54 -27.84 -9.89
N PHE A 237 0.69 -28.16 -9.46
CA PHE A 237 1.77 -28.50 -10.38
C PHE A 237 1.55 -29.80 -11.16
N ALA A 238 0.72 -30.72 -10.66
CA ALA A 238 0.34 -31.93 -11.38
C ALA A 238 -0.80 -31.71 -12.39
N HIS A 239 -1.52 -30.59 -12.31
CA HIS A 239 -2.70 -30.36 -13.15
C HIS A 239 -2.29 -30.04 -14.60
N PRO A 240 -2.87 -30.71 -15.63
CA PRO A 240 -2.35 -30.58 -17.01
C PRO A 240 -2.45 -29.17 -17.59
N PHE A 241 -3.44 -28.36 -17.18
CA PHE A 241 -3.53 -26.95 -17.57
C PHE A 241 -2.32 -26.15 -17.07
N VAL A 242 -1.95 -26.31 -15.78
CA VAL A 242 -0.84 -25.56 -15.17
C VAL A 242 0.49 -25.97 -15.83
N VAL A 243 0.69 -27.28 -16.02
CA VAL A 243 1.88 -27.80 -16.73
C VAL A 243 1.97 -27.23 -18.14
N SER A 244 0.85 -27.19 -18.88
CA SER A 244 0.81 -26.64 -20.24
C SER A 244 1.16 -25.16 -20.28
N GLU A 245 0.64 -24.36 -19.35
CA GLU A 245 0.98 -22.94 -19.26
C GLU A 245 2.47 -22.76 -18.96
N ILE A 246 3.03 -23.45 -17.98
CA ILE A 246 4.46 -23.34 -17.65
C ILE A 246 5.33 -23.74 -18.86
N LEU A 247 5.02 -24.86 -19.52
CA LEU A 247 5.74 -25.31 -20.72
C LEU A 247 5.67 -24.29 -21.88
N THR A 248 4.56 -23.55 -21.99
CA THR A 248 4.37 -22.54 -23.04
C THR A 248 5.28 -21.33 -22.85
N TYR A 249 5.58 -20.97 -21.61
CA TYR A 249 6.38 -19.78 -21.27
C TYR A 249 7.82 -20.11 -20.83
N GLY A 250 8.14 -21.40 -20.63
CA GLY A 250 9.47 -21.90 -20.30
C GLY A 250 9.80 -21.85 -18.82
N GLU A 251 9.24 -20.89 -18.09
CA GLU A 251 9.37 -20.72 -16.65
C GLU A 251 8.02 -20.31 -16.06
N GLY A 252 7.79 -20.65 -14.80
CA GLY A 252 6.64 -20.19 -14.05
C GLY A 252 6.78 -20.44 -12.57
N SER A 253 6.11 -19.63 -11.77
CA SER A 253 6.00 -19.82 -10.32
C SER A 253 4.53 -19.77 -9.89
N LEU A 254 4.20 -20.53 -8.86
CA LEU A 254 2.87 -20.49 -8.25
C LEU A 254 2.88 -19.63 -6.99
N TYR A 255 1.83 -18.83 -6.85
CA TYR A 255 1.55 -18.05 -5.65
C TYR A 255 0.20 -18.48 -5.09
N LEU A 256 0.17 -19.00 -3.86
CA LEU A 256 -1.05 -19.44 -3.19
C LEU A 256 -1.46 -18.42 -2.12
N GLU A 257 -2.74 -18.09 -2.11
CA GLU A 257 -3.29 -17.07 -1.22
C GLU A 257 -4.19 -17.70 -0.15
N ILE A 258 -3.81 -17.60 1.12
CA ILE A 258 -4.51 -18.24 2.24
C ILE A 258 -5.12 -17.19 3.16
N LEU A 259 -6.41 -17.34 3.48
CA LEU A 259 -7.12 -16.51 4.45
C LEU A 259 -7.82 -17.36 5.51
N GLY A 260 -7.41 -17.19 6.76
CA GLY A 260 -7.98 -17.90 7.89
C GLY A 260 -7.86 -19.41 7.76
N ASP A 261 -8.99 -20.09 7.60
CA ASP A 261 -9.10 -21.54 7.49
C ASP A 261 -9.19 -22.07 6.04
N ARG A 262 -8.91 -21.23 5.04
CA ARG A 262 -9.15 -21.54 3.62
C ARG A 262 -7.92 -21.31 2.78
N LEU A 263 -7.77 -22.14 1.75
CA LEU A 263 -6.70 -22.03 0.75
C LEU A 263 -6.99 -20.95 -0.32
N HIS A 264 -7.90 -20.01 -0.05
CA HIS A 264 -8.23 -18.88 -0.93
C HIS A 264 -8.63 -17.65 -0.12
N TRP A 265 -8.51 -16.46 -0.72
CA TRP A 265 -8.85 -15.17 -0.10
C TRP A 265 -10.30 -14.72 -0.31
N ASN A 266 -10.86 -14.89 -1.50
CA ASN A 266 -12.10 -14.22 -1.90
C ASN A 266 -13.30 -15.18 -1.92
N VAL A 267 -13.95 -15.31 -0.76
CA VAL A 267 -15.12 -16.19 -0.60
C VAL A 267 -16.30 -15.78 -1.49
N PRO A 268 -16.71 -14.49 -1.55
CA PRO A 268 -17.79 -14.09 -2.45
C PRO A 268 -17.50 -14.41 -3.93
N GLN A 269 -16.28 -14.14 -4.40
CA GLN A 269 -15.89 -14.46 -5.78
C GLN A 269 -15.89 -15.97 -6.02
N MET A 270 -15.35 -16.77 -5.10
CA MET A 270 -15.37 -18.23 -5.22
C MET A 270 -16.81 -18.76 -5.28
N VAL A 271 -17.72 -18.24 -4.46
CA VAL A 271 -19.15 -18.61 -4.49
C VAL A 271 -19.78 -18.25 -5.84
N ASP A 272 -19.53 -17.04 -6.36
CA ASP A 272 -20.00 -16.63 -7.70
C ASP A 272 -19.47 -17.57 -8.79
N TYR A 273 -18.16 -17.84 -8.77
CA TYR A 273 -17.49 -18.63 -9.81
C TYR A 273 -17.97 -20.08 -9.82
N VAL A 274 -18.10 -20.73 -8.67
CA VAL A 274 -18.67 -22.08 -8.60
C VAL A 274 -20.13 -22.07 -9.06
N THR A 275 -20.92 -21.09 -8.62
CA THR A 275 -22.35 -21.02 -8.97
C THR A 275 -22.53 -20.85 -10.48
N ARG A 276 -21.77 -19.96 -11.11
CA ARG A 276 -21.84 -19.70 -12.56
C ARG A 276 -21.34 -20.86 -13.41
N THR A 277 -20.35 -21.60 -12.94
CA THR A 277 -19.75 -22.71 -13.70
C THR A 277 -20.46 -24.05 -13.50
N THR A 278 -21.05 -24.29 -12.33
CA THR A 278 -21.67 -25.58 -11.98
C THR A 278 -23.19 -25.51 -11.85
N GLY A 279 -23.77 -24.31 -11.73
CA GLY A 279 -25.18 -24.10 -11.41
C GLY A 279 -25.52 -24.37 -9.93
N ILE A 280 -24.54 -24.65 -9.07
CA ILE A 280 -24.71 -25.01 -7.67
C ILE A 280 -24.07 -23.95 -6.77
N GLU A 281 -24.84 -23.42 -5.82
CA GLU A 281 -24.30 -22.54 -4.77
C GLU A 281 -23.51 -23.38 -3.74
N PRO A 282 -22.18 -23.20 -3.63
CA PRO A 282 -21.36 -24.02 -2.74
C PRO A 282 -21.61 -23.69 -1.26
N LYS A 283 -21.62 -24.73 -0.42
CA LYS A 283 -21.65 -24.60 1.05
C LYS A 283 -20.25 -24.64 1.64
N GLY A 284 -20.12 -24.26 2.92
CA GLY A 284 -18.82 -24.01 3.56
C GLY A 284 -17.80 -25.14 3.49
N ASP A 285 -18.24 -26.40 3.60
CA ASP A 285 -17.39 -27.59 3.46
C ASP A 285 -16.86 -27.79 2.04
N LEU A 286 -17.66 -27.50 1.02
CA LEU A 286 -17.22 -27.53 -0.37
C LEU A 286 -16.16 -26.47 -0.65
N LEU A 287 -16.31 -25.27 -0.08
CA LEU A 287 -15.38 -24.16 -0.25
C LEU A 287 -14.00 -24.41 0.38
N ALA A 288 -13.91 -25.30 1.38
CA ALA A 288 -12.64 -25.63 2.04
C ALA A 288 -11.68 -26.44 1.15
N HIS A 289 -12.18 -27.03 0.07
CA HIS A 289 -11.38 -27.82 -0.88
C HIS A 289 -10.85 -27.01 -2.06
N TRP A 290 -11.26 -25.76 -2.22
CA TRP A 290 -10.74 -24.90 -3.28
C TRP A 290 -9.49 -24.17 -2.79
N ALA A 291 -8.51 -24.04 -3.68
CA ALA A 291 -7.29 -23.26 -3.47
C ALA A 291 -7.22 -22.16 -4.53
N GLY A 292 -7.00 -20.91 -4.14
CA GLY A 292 -6.85 -19.76 -5.05
C GLY A 292 -5.38 -19.53 -5.35
N LEU A 293 -5.00 -19.67 -6.62
CA LEU A 293 -3.60 -19.59 -7.06
C LEU A 293 -3.43 -18.56 -8.17
N HIS A 294 -2.25 -17.95 -8.18
CA HIS A 294 -1.74 -17.18 -9.31
C HIS A 294 -0.58 -17.95 -9.92
N LEU A 295 -0.65 -18.16 -11.22
CA LEU A 295 0.50 -18.61 -12.01
C LEU A 295 1.18 -17.39 -12.61
N HIS A 296 2.40 -17.12 -12.14
CA HIS A 296 3.24 -16.07 -12.68
C HIS A 296 4.17 -16.65 -13.73
N THR A 297 4.09 -16.12 -14.95
CA THR A 297 4.99 -16.48 -16.06
C THR A 297 5.59 -15.22 -16.68
N PRO A 298 6.75 -15.29 -17.33
CA PRO A 298 7.23 -14.18 -18.16
C PRO A 298 6.16 -13.73 -19.17
N ALA A 299 5.98 -12.41 -19.34
CA ALA A 299 4.96 -11.83 -20.23
C ALA A 299 5.27 -12.11 -21.70
N THR A 300 6.54 -12.25 -22.04
CA THR A 300 6.99 -12.58 -23.39
C THR A 300 7.44 -14.02 -23.49
N ARG A 301 6.96 -14.71 -24.54
CA ARG A 301 7.47 -16.03 -24.90
C ARG A 301 8.99 -15.98 -25.14
N PRO A 302 9.73 -17.05 -24.85
CA PRO A 302 11.14 -17.15 -25.18
C PRO A 302 11.40 -16.71 -26.63
N GLY A 303 12.31 -15.74 -26.82
CA GLY A 303 12.70 -15.24 -28.14
C GLY A 303 12.01 -13.95 -28.64
N LYS A 304 11.16 -13.29 -27.83
CA LYS A 304 10.70 -11.92 -28.12
C LYS A 304 11.42 -10.91 -27.23
N ALA A 305 12.03 -9.88 -27.82
CA ALA A 305 12.65 -8.80 -27.08
C ALA A 305 11.61 -7.98 -26.33
N VAL A 306 11.92 -7.59 -25.09
CA VAL A 306 11.08 -6.75 -24.25
C VAL A 306 11.72 -5.38 -24.10
N SER A 307 10.95 -4.32 -24.36
CA SER A 307 11.36 -2.94 -24.14
C SER A 307 10.64 -2.39 -22.91
N GLY A 308 11.31 -2.30 -21.77
CA GLY A 308 10.74 -1.76 -20.53
C GLY A 308 11.41 -2.34 -19.27
N ASP A 309 11.18 -1.72 -18.13
CA ASP A 309 11.67 -2.17 -16.83
C ASP A 309 11.18 -3.60 -16.53
N GLN A 310 12.05 -4.43 -15.94
CA GLN A 310 11.85 -5.89 -15.86
C GLN A 310 10.61 -6.34 -15.05
N GLU A 311 10.11 -5.52 -14.12
CA GLU A 311 8.99 -5.88 -13.24
C GLU A 311 7.63 -5.86 -13.94
N ASP A 312 7.46 -5.08 -15.02
CA ASP A 312 6.19 -5.00 -15.76
C ASP A 312 5.95 -6.20 -16.70
N ASN A 313 6.88 -7.17 -16.73
CA ASN A 313 6.86 -8.29 -17.67
C ASN A 313 6.45 -9.61 -17.03
N ILE A 314 5.59 -9.60 -16.03
CA ILE A 314 4.99 -10.81 -15.48
C ILE A 314 3.53 -10.89 -15.92
N ARG A 315 3.18 -11.99 -16.60
CA ARG A 315 1.79 -12.38 -16.81
C ARG A 315 1.34 -13.16 -15.58
N SER A 316 0.25 -12.72 -14.96
CA SER A 316 -0.43 -13.45 -13.89
C SER A 316 -1.69 -14.12 -14.43
N VAL A 317 -1.85 -15.42 -14.16
CA VAL A 317 -3.08 -16.17 -14.45
C VAL A 317 -3.70 -16.60 -13.13
N CYS A 318 -4.86 -16.05 -12.78
CA CYS A 318 -5.61 -16.40 -11.58
C CYS A 318 -6.50 -17.61 -11.84
N PHE A 319 -6.46 -18.60 -10.95
CA PHE A 319 -7.34 -19.76 -11.04
C PHE A 319 -7.61 -20.36 -9.66
N TYR A 320 -8.70 -21.13 -9.57
CA TYR A 320 -9.07 -21.86 -8.37
C TYR A 320 -8.98 -23.36 -8.64
N LEU A 321 -8.23 -24.10 -7.83
CA LEU A 321 -8.09 -25.56 -7.92
C LEU A 321 -8.91 -26.23 -6.82
N ASN A 322 -9.81 -27.14 -7.18
CA ASN A 322 -10.41 -28.06 -6.23
C ASN A 322 -9.43 -29.20 -5.92
N THR A 323 -8.80 -29.13 -4.75
CA THR A 323 -7.80 -30.11 -4.26
C THR A 323 -8.32 -31.54 -4.14
N ARG A 324 -9.65 -31.75 -4.14
CA ARG A 324 -10.25 -33.08 -4.04
C ARG A 324 -10.66 -33.66 -5.40
N SER A 325 -11.33 -32.87 -6.25
CA SER A 325 -11.78 -33.34 -7.56
C SER A 325 -10.72 -33.18 -8.65
N GLY A 326 -9.75 -32.28 -8.44
CA GLY A 326 -8.76 -31.85 -9.43
C GLY A 326 -9.30 -30.84 -10.44
N GLU A 327 -10.56 -30.39 -10.33
CA GLU A 327 -11.13 -29.39 -11.23
C GLU A 327 -10.50 -28.01 -11.02
N VAL A 328 -10.40 -27.24 -12.10
CA VAL A 328 -9.88 -25.87 -12.07
C VAL A 328 -10.94 -24.90 -12.57
N ILE A 329 -11.15 -23.79 -11.87
CA ILE A 329 -11.89 -22.64 -12.40
C ILE A 329 -10.88 -21.57 -12.78
N LEU A 330 -10.76 -21.28 -14.06
CA LEU A 330 -9.89 -20.25 -14.61
C LEU A 330 -10.62 -18.91 -14.70
N GLU A 331 -9.99 -17.83 -14.23
CA GLU A 331 -10.46 -16.47 -14.47
C GLU A 331 -9.98 -15.98 -15.83
N ASP A 332 -10.90 -15.89 -16.81
CA ASP A 332 -10.57 -15.37 -18.14
C ASP A 332 -10.42 -13.84 -18.10
N THR A 333 -9.19 -13.37 -17.92
CA THR A 333 -8.85 -11.94 -17.89
C THR A 333 -8.85 -11.28 -19.27
N THR A 334 -9.12 -12.02 -20.35
CA THR A 334 -9.15 -11.45 -21.70
C THR A 334 -10.42 -10.67 -22.02
N LYS A 335 -11.45 -10.78 -21.16
CA LYS A 335 -12.74 -10.09 -21.31
C LYS A 335 -13.11 -9.35 -20.04
N TRP A 336 -13.81 -8.22 -20.16
CA TRP A 336 -14.44 -7.56 -19.01
C TRP A 336 -15.96 -7.49 -19.21
N PRO A 337 -16.78 -7.93 -18.24
CA PRO A 337 -16.39 -8.57 -16.97
C PRO A 337 -15.76 -9.95 -17.17
N TYR A 338 -14.94 -10.39 -16.22
CA TYR A 338 -14.28 -11.71 -16.28
C TYR A 338 -15.30 -12.85 -16.30
N GLU A 339 -15.06 -13.85 -17.15
CA GLU A 339 -15.90 -15.05 -17.29
C GLU A 339 -15.15 -16.27 -16.73
N PRO A 340 -15.65 -16.91 -15.65
CA PRO A 340 -15.00 -18.10 -15.11
C PRO A 340 -15.22 -19.30 -16.04
N GLN A 341 -14.16 -20.07 -16.29
CA GLN A 341 -14.20 -21.28 -17.11
C GLN A 341 -13.85 -22.50 -16.26
N LEU A 342 -14.69 -23.53 -16.28
CA LEU A 342 -14.42 -24.78 -15.59
C LEU A 342 -13.59 -25.71 -16.49
N ILE A 343 -12.43 -26.09 -16.00
CA ILE A 343 -11.51 -27.05 -16.62
C ILE A 343 -11.59 -28.33 -15.80
N PRO A 344 -12.02 -29.46 -16.39
CA PRO A 344 -12.02 -30.76 -15.71
C PRO A 344 -10.60 -31.17 -15.30
N ALA A 345 -10.49 -32.06 -14.31
CA ALA A 345 -9.19 -32.57 -13.81
C ALA A 345 -8.26 -33.17 -14.88
N GLY A 346 -8.81 -33.63 -16.01
CA GLY A 346 -8.07 -34.12 -17.18
C GLY A 346 -7.44 -33.03 -18.06
N GLY A 347 -7.67 -31.74 -17.76
CA GLY A 347 -6.98 -30.60 -18.37
C GLY A 347 -7.43 -30.17 -19.77
N LYS A 348 -8.61 -30.58 -20.23
CA LYS A 348 -9.21 -30.04 -21.45
C LYS A 348 -10.57 -29.42 -21.16
N ALA A 349 -10.60 -28.09 -21.12
CA ALA A 349 -11.83 -27.35 -21.39
C ALA A 349 -12.26 -27.66 -22.83
N ASP A 350 -13.57 -27.74 -23.09
CA ASP A 350 -14.03 -27.93 -24.45
C ASP A 350 -13.60 -26.73 -25.32
N ALA A 351 -13.40 -26.93 -26.63
CA ALA A 351 -12.99 -25.85 -27.53
C ALA A 351 -14.07 -24.76 -27.71
N ASN A 352 -15.23 -24.91 -27.06
CA ASN A 352 -16.37 -24.01 -27.11
C ASN A 352 -16.62 -23.26 -25.78
N GLY A 353 -15.76 -23.44 -24.77
CA GLY A 353 -15.95 -22.88 -23.43
C GLY A 353 -17.23 -23.36 -22.72
N LYS A 354 -17.68 -24.60 -22.94
CA LYS A 354 -18.80 -25.25 -22.24
C LYS A 354 -18.37 -26.42 -21.36
#